data_AF-A0A3C0GI64-F1
#
_entry.id   AF-A0A3C0GI64-F1
#
_cell.length_a   1.000
_cell.length_b   1.000
_cell.length_c   1.000
_cell.angle_alpha   90.00
_cell.angle_beta   90.00
_cell.angle_gamma   90.00
#
_symmetry.space_group_name_H-M   'P 1'
#
loop_
_entity.id
_entity.type
_entity.pdbx_description
1 polymer ?
#
loop_
_entity_poly.entity_id
_entity_poly.type
_entity_poly.pdbx_seq_one_letter_code
_entity_poly.pdbx_strand_id
1 'polypeptide(L)'
;KFNSYEKYADAQITDIFNDTELKKAKKLTATHQETSLFLSSTDEKFTKVHLPLQAQFSPVSEIIAEDFNQDGDLDLLLLGNNDYYKLR
;
A
#
# COMPACT_ATOMS: atom_id res chain seq x y z
N LYS A 1 -14.36 10.74 20.06
CA LYS A 1 -13.27 11.28 20.90
C LYS A 1 -12.51 12.42 20.23
N PHE A 2 -12.34 12.43 18.91
CA PHE A 2 -11.66 13.53 18.19
C PHE A 2 -12.58 14.07 17.10
N ASN A 3 -12.73 15.39 17.00
CA ASN A 3 -13.61 16.06 16.04
C ASN A 3 -12.84 16.79 14.93
N SER A 4 -11.53 16.58 14.85
CA SER A 4 -10.61 17.19 13.89
C SER A 4 -9.37 16.32 13.75
N TYR A 5 -8.73 16.36 12.59
CA TYR A 5 -7.49 15.62 12.33
C TYR A 5 -6.34 16.07 13.23
N GLU A 6 -6.18 17.38 13.45
CA GLU A 6 -5.17 17.96 14.36
C GLU A 6 -5.23 17.32 15.75
N LYS A 7 -6.41 17.35 16.38
CA LYS A 7 -6.62 16.71 17.70
C LYS A 7 -6.38 15.21 17.71
N TYR A 8 -6.54 14.52 16.58
CA TYR A 8 -6.23 13.10 16.48
C TYR A 8 -4.72 12.87 16.33
N ALA A 9 -4.03 13.72 15.57
CA ALA A 9 -2.59 13.64 15.37
C ALA A 9 -1.80 13.83 16.67
N ASP A 10 -2.28 14.69 17.57
CA ASP A 10 -1.65 14.94 18.87
C ASP A 10 -1.98 13.87 19.94
N ALA A 11 -2.97 13.01 19.67
CA ALA A 11 -3.45 12.04 20.64
C ALA A 11 -2.43 10.92 20.89
N GLN A 12 -2.22 10.58 22.16
CA GLN A 12 -1.46 9.39 22.53
C GLN A 12 -2.33 8.13 22.33
N ILE A 13 -1.69 6.97 22.20
CA ILE A 13 -2.40 5.69 22.03
C ILE A 13 -3.38 5.41 23.19
N THR A 14 -3.06 5.89 24.40
CA THR A 14 -3.89 5.80 25.61
C THR A 14 -5.09 6.76 25.61
N ASP A 15 -5.04 7.83 24.81
CA ASP A 15 -6.19 8.71 24.61
C ASP A 15 -7.22 8.06 23.68
N ILE A 16 -6.72 7.24 22.74
CA ILE A 16 -7.51 6.50 21.75
C ILE A 16 -8.13 5.24 22.38
N PHE A 17 -7.30 4.40 23.03
CA PHE A 17 -7.70 3.12 23.62
C PHE A 17 -7.46 3.09 25.12
N ASN A 18 -8.38 2.51 25.88
CA ASN A 18 -8.17 2.25 27.31
C ASN A 18 -7.36 0.96 27.55
N ASP A 19 -6.85 0.79 28.77
CA ASP A 19 -6.00 -0.36 29.14
C ASP A 19 -6.65 -1.72 28.91
N THR A 20 -7.97 -1.81 29.09
CA THR A 20 -8.70 -3.08 28.89
C THR A 20 -8.79 -3.41 27.40
N GLU A 21 -8.95 -2.41 26.54
CA GLU A 21 -8.94 -2.56 25.09
C GLU A 21 -7.53 -2.94 24.60
N LEU A 22 -6.49 -2.24 25.06
CA LEU A 22 -5.11 -2.53 24.69
C LEU A 22 -4.66 -3.93 25.11
N LYS A 23 -5.04 -4.40 26.31
CA LYS A 23 -4.74 -5.77 26.78
C LYS A 23 -5.40 -6.86 25.93
N LYS A 24 -6.54 -6.56 25.31
CA LYS A 24 -7.26 -7.48 24.43
C LYS A 24 -6.85 -7.33 22.95
N ALA A 25 -6.16 -6.24 22.60
CA ALA A 25 -5.81 -5.92 21.24
C ALA A 25 -4.67 -6.81 20.71
N LYS A 26 -4.79 -7.23 19.45
CA LYS A 26 -3.70 -7.88 18.73
C LYS A 26 -2.79 -6.81 18.12
N LYS A 27 -1.53 -6.77 18.55
CA LYS A 27 -0.52 -5.93 17.90
C LYS A 27 -0.05 -6.60 16.61
N LEU A 28 -0.23 -5.91 15.49
CA LEU A 28 0.30 -6.30 14.19
C LEU A 28 1.36 -5.28 13.76
N THR A 29 2.36 -5.73 13.02
CA THR A 29 3.40 -4.87 12.44
C THR A 29 3.31 -4.97 10.93
N ALA A 30 3.22 -3.83 10.24
CA ALA A 30 3.36 -3.77 8.80
C ALA A 30 4.85 -3.65 8.44
N THR A 31 5.44 -4.70 7.87
CA THR A 31 6.87 -4.76 7.49
C THR A 31 7.09 -4.70 5.99
N HIS A 32 6.00 -4.61 5.20
CA HIS A 32 6.04 -4.65 3.75
C HIS A 32 5.04 -3.63 3.19
N GLN A 33 5.55 -2.64 2.45
CA GLN A 33 4.75 -1.57 1.82
C GLN A 33 5.11 -1.35 0.34
N GLU A 34 6.04 -2.14 -0.17
CA GLU A 34 6.50 -2.08 -1.56
C GLU A 34 5.42 -2.66 -2.50
N THR A 35 5.08 -1.94 -3.56
CA THR A 35 4.32 -2.46 -4.70
C THR A 35 5.01 -3.72 -5.20
N SER A 36 4.30 -4.85 -5.19
CA SER A 36 4.88 -6.17 -5.43
C SER A 36 4.13 -6.91 -6.52
N LEU A 37 4.89 -7.50 -7.44
CA LEU A 37 4.39 -8.40 -8.47
C LEU A 37 4.73 -9.84 -8.08
N PHE A 38 3.74 -10.71 -8.18
CA PHE A 38 3.88 -12.14 -7.93
C PHE A 38 3.50 -12.89 -9.21
N LEU A 39 4.45 -13.63 -9.78
CA LEU A 39 4.24 -14.42 -10.98
C LEU A 39 3.98 -15.88 -10.59
N SER A 40 2.99 -16.50 -11.23
CA SER A 40 2.74 -17.93 -11.08
C SER A 40 3.80 -18.72 -11.85
N SER A 41 4.40 -19.72 -11.19
CA SER A 41 5.23 -20.73 -11.83
C SER A 41 4.41 -21.97 -12.19
N THR A 42 4.98 -22.83 -13.03
CA THR A 42 4.36 -24.09 -13.50
C THR A 42 4.02 -25.07 -12.38
N ASP A 43 4.55 -24.88 -11.17
CA ASP A 43 4.30 -25.68 -9.97
C ASP A 43 3.28 -25.04 -9.01
N GLU A 44 2.42 -24.15 -9.52
CA GLU A 44 1.36 -23.44 -8.78
C GLU A 44 1.87 -22.55 -7.62
N LYS A 45 3.18 -22.27 -7.59
CA LYS A 45 3.76 -21.33 -6.62
C LYS A 45 3.80 -19.92 -7.19
N PHE A 46 3.67 -18.95 -6.31
CA PHE A 46 3.89 -17.55 -6.65
C PHE A 46 5.30 -17.14 -6.24
N THR A 47 6.04 -16.57 -7.19
CA THR A 47 7.36 -16.00 -6.93
C THR A 47 7.25 -14.49 -6.99
N LYS A 48 7.68 -13.82 -5.91
CA LYS A 48 7.80 -12.36 -5.90
C LYS A 48 8.93 -11.95 -6.84
N VAL A 49 8.65 -11.01 -7.74
CA VAL A 49 9.64 -10.38 -8.60
C VAL A 49 9.88 -8.94 -8.16
N HIS A 50 11.12 -8.48 -8.35
CA HIS A 50 11.48 -7.09 -8.08
C HIS A 50 11.00 -6.20 -9.21
N LEU A 51 10.22 -5.17 -8.84
CA LEU A 51 9.84 -4.11 -9.74
C LEU A 51 10.93 -3.02 -9.78
N PRO A 52 11.00 -2.23 -10.86
CA PRO A 52 11.87 -1.06 -10.90
C PRO A 52 11.57 -0.09 -9.74
N LEU A 53 12.57 0.63 -9.27
CA LEU A 53 12.45 1.59 -8.16
C LEU A 53 11.35 2.63 -8.40
N GLN A 54 11.14 3.01 -9.65
CA GLN A 54 10.12 3.95 -10.09
C GLN A 54 8.70 3.51 -9.72
N ALA A 55 8.42 2.21 -9.71
CA ALA A 55 7.12 1.66 -9.31
C ALA A 55 6.83 1.83 -7.80
N GLN A 56 7.83 2.29 -7.03
CA GLN A 56 7.75 2.51 -5.59
C GLN A 56 7.67 4.00 -5.21
N PHE A 57 7.75 4.91 -6.19
CA PHE A 57 7.76 6.35 -5.92
C PHE A 57 6.43 6.88 -5.38
N SER A 58 5.32 6.24 -5.73
CA SER A 58 3.99 6.60 -5.27
C SER A 58 3.15 5.36 -4.99
N PRO A 59 2.11 5.46 -4.15
CA PRO A 59 1.09 4.42 -4.07
C PRO A 59 0.52 4.11 -5.44
N VAL A 60 0.26 2.83 -5.70
CA VAL A 60 -0.47 2.38 -6.87
C VAL A 60 -1.93 2.17 -6.48
N SER A 61 -2.82 2.99 -7.04
CA SER A 61 -4.26 2.92 -6.80
C SER A 61 -5.02 2.19 -7.90
N GLU A 62 -4.45 2.14 -9.11
CA GLU A 62 -5.05 1.51 -10.28
C GLU A 62 -3.95 0.94 -11.19
N ILE A 63 -4.27 -0.16 -11.87
CA ILE A 63 -3.37 -0.85 -12.80
C ILE A 63 -4.16 -1.17 -14.06
N ILE A 64 -3.62 -0.79 -15.21
CA ILE A 64 -4.15 -1.15 -16.53
C ILE A 64 -3.15 -2.10 -17.18
N ALA A 65 -3.65 -3.23 -17.69
CA ALA A 65 -2.87 -4.22 -18.42
C ALA A 65 -3.29 -4.23 -19.89
N GLU A 66 -2.41 -3.78 -20.77
CA GLU A 66 -2.64 -3.70 -22.22
C GLU A 66 -1.30 -3.71 -22.95
N ASP A 67 -1.27 -4.15 -24.20
CA ASP A 67 -0.07 -4.11 -25.04
C ASP A 67 0.06 -2.71 -25.66
N PHE A 68 0.69 -1.78 -24.93
CA PHE A 68 0.82 -0.39 -25.34
C PHE A 68 1.87 -0.20 -26.42
N ASN A 69 2.90 -1.05 -26.43
CA ASN A 69 4.03 -0.93 -27.33
C ASN A 69 3.90 -1.80 -28.61
N GLN A 70 2.88 -2.66 -28.67
CA GLN A 70 2.55 -3.58 -29.76
C GLN A 70 3.60 -4.68 -30.01
N ASP A 71 4.29 -5.14 -28.97
CA ASP A 71 5.26 -6.24 -29.04
C ASP A 71 4.65 -7.63 -28.78
N GLY A 72 3.37 -7.67 -28.38
CA GLY A 72 2.64 -8.90 -28.08
C GLY A 72 2.72 -9.35 -26.62
N ASP A 73 3.52 -8.69 -25.79
CA ASP A 73 3.55 -8.85 -24.34
C ASP A 73 2.65 -7.79 -23.67
N LEU A 74 1.94 -8.17 -22.59
CA LEU A 74 1.11 -7.19 -21.86
C LEU A 74 2.01 -6.26 -21.04
N ASP A 75 1.85 -4.96 -21.24
CA ASP A 75 2.46 -3.93 -20.40
C ASP A 75 1.56 -3.64 -19.19
N LEU A 76 2.18 -3.18 -18.09
CA LEU A 76 1.47 -2.71 -16.90
C LEU A 76 1.64 -1.19 -16.75
N LEU A 77 0.54 -0.45 -16.90
CA LEU A 77 0.49 0.97 -16.57
C LEU A 77 0.01 1.16 -15.13
N LEU A 78 0.90 1.67 -14.28
CA LEU A 78 0.63 1.93 -12.86
C LEU A 78 0.18 3.37 -12.65
N LEU A 79 -0.97 3.55 -12.02
CA LEU A 79 -1.60 4.84 -11.74
C LEU A 79 -1.72 5.04 -10.23
N GLY A 80 -1.64 6.29 -9.77
CA GLY A 80 -1.68 6.63 -8.34
C GLY A 80 -0.63 7.66 -7.91
N ASN A 81 0.29 8.00 -8.82
CA ASN A 81 0.96 9.30 -8.82
C ASN A 81 -0.14 10.39 -8.81
N ASN A 82 -0.32 11.05 -7.68
CA ASN A 82 -1.27 12.14 -7.56
C ASN A 82 -0.69 13.19 -6.60
N ASP A 83 -0.43 14.39 -7.11
CA ASP A 83 0.09 15.49 -6.29
C ASP A 83 -1.01 16.17 -5.45
N TYR A 84 -2.28 15.82 -5.67
CA TYR A 84 -3.43 16.27 -4.87
C TYR A 84 -3.67 15.42 -3.61
N TYR A 85 -2.67 14.71 -3.10
CA TYR A 85 -2.67 14.42 -1.67
C TYR A 85 -2.47 15.75 -0.95
N LYS A 86 -3.58 16.42 -0.68
CA LYS A 86 -3.63 17.48 0.32
C LYS A 86 -3.16 16.80 1.61
N LEU A 87 -1.87 16.91 1.91
CA LEU A 87 -1.32 16.68 3.23
C LEU A 87 -2.05 17.71 4.10
N ARG A 88 -3.13 17.25 4.73
CA ARG A 88 -3.98 18.03 5.63
C ARG A 88 -3.55 17.76 7.04
#